data_AF-A0A7W2BAN3-F1
#
_entry.id   AF-A0A7W2BAN3-F1
#
_cell.length_a   1.000
_cell.length_b   1.000
_cell.length_c   1.000
_cell.angle_alpha   90.00
_cell.angle_beta   90.00
_cell.angle_gamma   90.00
#
_symmetry.space_group_name_H-M   'P 1'
#
loop_
_entity.id
_entity.type
_entity.pdbx_description
1 polymer ?
#
loop_
_entity_poly.entity_id
_entity_poly.type
_entity_poly.pdbx_seq_one_letter_code
_entity_poly.pdbx_strand_id
1 'polypeptide(L)'
;MMSRSFILMGFVLSLTLAPCLYAGELSNTQKIASDALRVNEIRSRVAAENMANAKSPGYHPKNIQLRAEKKKFGKGPETVAVKSIRKDSKRVVMSYEPEHPQADANGYVALPEVNPMIELMNMQESRHSSERFLKIHEATTDTKHKLIGMMAR
;
A
#
# COMPACT_ATOMS: atom_id res chain seq x y z
N MET A 1 -46.70 -1.11 -33.08
CA MET A 1 -47.04 -2.15 -32.08
C MET A 1 -45.80 -3.00 -31.83
N MET A 2 -44.87 -2.52 -30.99
CA MET A 2 -43.68 -3.30 -30.60
C MET A 2 -44.10 -4.30 -29.54
N SER A 3 -43.92 -5.59 -29.84
CA SER A 3 -44.49 -6.70 -29.08
C SER A 3 -43.87 -6.77 -27.67
N ARG A 4 -44.72 -7.07 -26.67
CA ARG A 4 -44.35 -7.21 -25.25
C ARG A 4 -43.22 -8.23 -25.02
N SER A 5 -42.96 -9.14 -25.96
CA SER A 5 -41.86 -10.12 -25.88
C SER A 5 -40.47 -9.50 -26.03
N PHE A 6 -40.32 -8.39 -26.76
CA PHE A 6 -39.02 -7.73 -26.94
C PHE A 6 -38.54 -6.99 -25.68
N ILE A 7 -39.48 -6.45 -24.89
CA ILE A 7 -39.18 -5.76 -23.64
C ILE A 7 -38.77 -6.78 -22.56
N LEU A 8 -39.43 -7.94 -22.52
CA LEU A 8 -39.12 -9.00 -21.56
C LEU A 8 -37.73 -9.62 -21.83
N MET A 9 -37.36 -9.81 -23.10
CA MET A 9 -36.07 -10.40 -23.48
C MET A 9 -34.88 -9.46 -23.20
N GLY A 10 -35.04 -8.14 -23.38
CA GLY A 10 -34.04 -7.15 -22.98
C GLY A 10 -33.83 -7.06 -21.46
N PHE A 11 -34.90 -7.23 -20.68
CA PHE A 11 -34.83 -7.23 -19.21
C PHE A 11 -34.13 -8.49 -18.67
N VAL A 12 -34.44 -9.67 -19.22
CA VAL A 12 -33.80 -10.96 -18.86
C VAL A 12 -32.30 -10.97 -19.19
N LEU A 13 -31.88 -10.34 -20.30
CA LEU A 13 -30.46 -10.24 -20.66
C LEU A 13 -29.68 -9.31 -19.72
N SER A 14 -30.30 -8.21 -19.25
CA SER A 14 -29.68 -7.32 -18.26
C SER A 14 -29.50 -7.98 -16.89
N LEU A 15 -30.45 -8.82 -16.47
CA LEU A 15 -30.44 -9.49 -15.17
C LEU A 15 -29.41 -10.63 -15.09
N THR A 16 -29.09 -11.26 -16.23
CA THR A 16 -28.15 -12.39 -16.31
C THR A 16 -26.69 -11.95 -16.52
N LEU A 17 -26.45 -10.75 -17.05
CA LEU A 17 -25.10 -10.18 -17.22
C LEU A 17 -24.60 -9.40 -16.00
N ALA A 18 -25.49 -8.89 -15.13
CA ALA A 18 -25.13 -8.16 -13.92
C ALA A 18 -24.19 -8.92 -12.95
N PRO A 19 -24.34 -10.24 -12.70
CA PRO A 19 -23.44 -11.00 -11.83
C PRO A 19 -22.00 -11.05 -12.36
N CYS A 20 -21.84 -11.09 -13.69
CA CYS A 20 -20.53 -11.16 -14.34
C CYS A 20 -19.78 -9.82 -14.24
N LEU A 21 -20.51 -8.70 -14.29
CA LEU A 21 -19.95 -7.36 -14.06
C LEU A 21 -19.44 -7.21 -12.61
N TYR A 22 -20.19 -7.73 -11.63
CA TYR A 22 -19.85 -7.64 -10.21
C TYR A 22 -18.66 -8.53 -9.81
N ALA A 23 -18.50 -9.69 -10.46
CA ALA A 23 -17.33 -10.55 -10.27
C ALA A 23 -15.99 -9.87 -10.65
N GLY A 24 -16.02 -8.97 -11.65
CA GLY A 24 -14.87 -8.15 -12.03
C GLY A 24 -14.47 -7.14 -10.96
N GLU A 25 -15.44 -6.50 -10.32
CA GLU A 25 -15.23 -5.52 -9.24
C GLU A 25 -14.63 -6.15 -7.97
N LEU A 26 -15.06 -7.37 -7.63
CA LEU A 26 -14.48 -8.13 -6.52
C LEU A 26 -13.00 -8.47 -6.78
N SER A 27 -12.67 -8.91 -8.00
CA SER A 27 -11.26 -9.19 -8.37
C SER A 27 -10.40 -7.92 -8.33
N ASN A 28 -10.97 -6.78 -8.73
CA ASN A 28 -10.33 -5.48 -8.67
C ASN A 28 -10.05 -5.06 -7.21
N THR A 29 -11.04 -5.20 -6.32
CA THR A 29 -10.91 -4.88 -4.89
C THR A 29 -9.85 -5.75 -4.21
N GLN A 30 -9.83 -7.06 -4.53
CA GLN A 30 -8.82 -7.99 -4.03
C GLN A 30 -7.40 -7.57 -4.43
N LYS A 31 -7.21 -7.14 -5.70
CA LYS A 31 -5.92 -6.65 -6.20
C LYS A 31 -5.47 -5.37 -5.49
N ILE A 32 -6.36 -4.39 -5.34
CA ILE A 32 -6.05 -3.14 -4.63
C ILE A 32 -5.63 -3.44 -3.18
N ALA A 33 -6.34 -4.33 -2.49
CA ALA A 33 -5.98 -4.73 -1.13
C ALA A 33 -4.60 -5.39 -1.09
N SER A 34 -4.29 -6.32 -2.00
CA SER A 34 -2.97 -6.95 -2.09
C SER A 34 -1.84 -5.97 -2.39
N ASP A 35 -2.06 -5.00 -3.28
CA ASP A 35 -1.07 -3.98 -3.60
C ASP A 35 -0.84 -3.03 -2.42
N ALA A 36 -1.90 -2.61 -1.74
CA ALA A 36 -1.81 -1.80 -0.53
C ALA A 36 -1.06 -2.52 0.60
N LEU A 37 -1.29 -3.83 0.78
CA LEU A 37 -0.55 -4.65 1.74
C LEU A 37 0.95 -4.65 1.45
N ARG A 38 1.34 -4.86 0.18
CA ARG A 38 2.75 -4.83 -0.24
C ARG A 38 3.39 -3.45 -0.03
N VAL A 39 2.64 -2.38 -0.31
CA VAL A 39 3.10 -1.00 -0.08
C VAL A 39 3.36 -0.77 1.41
N ASN A 40 2.43 -1.17 2.28
CA ASN A 40 2.56 -1.01 3.72
C ASN A 40 3.69 -1.86 4.31
N GLU A 41 3.88 -3.08 3.83
CA GLU A 41 5.04 -3.91 4.19
C GLU A 41 6.35 -3.17 3.92
N ILE A 42 6.50 -2.59 2.72
CA ILE A 42 7.68 -1.81 2.36
C ILE A 42 7.80 -0.55 3.22
N ARG A 43 6.70 0.15 3.54
CA ARG A 43 6.67 1.28 4.48
C ARG A 43 7.19 0.92 5.86
N SER A 44 6.71 -0.19 6.41
CA SER A 44 7.13 -0.68 7.73
C SER A 44 8.62 -1.02 7.73
N ARG A 45 9.09 -1.73 6.68
CA ARG A 45 10.50 -2.09 6.54
C ARG A 45 11.42 -0.89 6.44
N VAL A 46 11.05 0.14 5.67
CA VAL A 46 11.86 1.36 5.52
C VAL A 46 11.89 2.16 6.83
N ALA A 47 10.77 2.30 7.53
CA ALA A 47 10.73 2.96 8.82
C ALA A 47 11.59 2.23 9.87
N ALA A 48 11.54 0.90 9.90
CA ALA A 48 12.41 0.08 10.75
C ALA A 48 13.89 0.26 10.41
N GLU A 49 14.23 0.32 9.11
CA GLU A 49 15.60 0.56 8.66
C GLU A 49 16.11 1.95 9.06
N ASN A 50 15.27 2.99 8.92
CA ASN A 50 15.61 4.34 9.36
C ASN A 50 15.83 4.40 10.87
N MET A 51 14.93 3.78 11.65
CA MET A 51 15.04 3.72 13.11
C MET A 51 16.32 2.99 13.55
N ALA A 52 16.63 1.84 12.93
CA ALA A 52 17.81 1.04 13.28
C ALA A 52 19.13 1.79 13.01
N ASN A 53 19.17 2.60 11.95
CA ASN A 53 20.36 3.36 11.57
C ASN A 53 20.33 4.82 12.03
N ALA A 54 19.40 5.21 12.91
CA ALA A 54 19.25 6.59 13.37
C ALA A 54 20.49 7.14 14.09
N LYS A 55 21.31 6.26 14.68
CA LYS A 55 22.58 6.62 15.35
C LYS A 55 23.82 6.22 14.55
N SER A 56 23.66 5.83 13.29
CA SER A 56 24.76 5.38 12.46
C SER A 56 25.31 6.56 11.64
N PRO A 57 26.57 6.99 11.88
CA PRO A 57 27.14 8.08 11.11
C PRO A 57 27.25 7.72 9.62
N GLY A 58 26.95 8.69 8.75
CA GLY A 58 26.94 8.49 7.29
C GLY A 58 25.72 7.74 6.75
N TYR A 59 24.74 7.36 7.58
CA TYR A 59 23.46 6.86 7.10
C TYR A 59 22.64 7.97 6.44
N HIS A 60 21.87 7.61 5.41
CA HIS A 60 20.92 8.52 4.77
C HIS A 60 19.50 7.97 4.91
N PRO A 61 18.58 8.71 5.54
CA PRO A 61 17.19 8.30 5.70
C PRO A 61 16.57 7.92 4.37
N LYS A 62 15.75 6.87 4.37
CA LYS A 62 15.05 6.40 3.17
C LYS A 62 13.59 6.81 3.22
N ASN A 63 13.08 7.31 2.10
CA ASN A 63 11.69 7.69 1.90
C ASN A 63 11.11 6.91 0.71
N ILE A 64 9.84 6.51 0.83
CA ILE A 64 9.15 5.76 -0.21
C ILE A 64 8.39 6.72 -1.10
N GLN A 65 8.60 6.61 -2.42
CA GLN A 65 7.76 7.26 -3.40
C GLN A 65 6.73 6.25 -3.91
N LEU A 66 5.47 6.56 -3.66
CA LEU A 66 4.34 5.82 -4.21
C LEU A 66 3.97 6.39 -5.58
N ARG A 67 3.51 5.53 -6.48
CA ARG A 67 2.92 5.95 -7.75
C ARG A 67 1.59 5.23 -7.90
N ALA A 68 0.56 6.02 -8.18
CA ALA A 68 -0.67 5.48 -8.72
C ALA A 68 -0.40 4.99 -10.15
N GLU A 69 -0.62 3.71 -10.38
CA GLU A 69 -0.56 3.13 -11.71
C GLU A 69 -1.93 3.27 -12.37
N LYS A 70 -2.05 4.28 -13.23
CA LYS A 70 -3.20 4.42 -14.11
C LYS A 70 -3.06 3.45 -15.29
N LYS A 71 -4.07 2.62 -15.53
CA LYS A 71 -4.09 1.74 -16.71
C LYS A 71 -4.11 2.55 -18.00
N LYS A 72 -3.32 2.12 -18.99
CA LYS A 72 -3.16 2.74 -20.33
C LYS A 72 -4.46 2.87 -21.14
N PHE A 73 -5.53 2.16 -20.80
CA PHE A 73 -6.78 2.09 -21.58
C PHE A 73 -8.05 2.40 -20.79
N GLY A 74 -7.96 3.05 -19.62
CA GLY A 74 -9.12 3.56 -18.87
C GLY A 74 -10.08 2.52 -18.27
N LYS A 75 -9.88 1.21 -18.50
CA LYS A 75 -10.72 0.14 -17.94
C LYS A 75 -10.03 -0.58 -16.77
N GLY A 76 -10.46 -0.31 -15.55
CA GLY A 76 -10.07 -1.00 -14.31
C GLY A 76 -9.62 -0.07 -13.19
N PRO A 77 -9.41 -0.62 -11.97
CA PRO A 77 -9.14 0.17 -10.77
C PRO A 77 -7.77 0.85 -10.85
N GLU A 78 -7.65 2.00 -10.20
CA GLU A 78 -6.37 2.63 -9.91
C GLU A 78 -5.67 1.82 -8.81
N THR A 79 -4.52 1.24 -9.13
CA THR A 79 -3.70 0.49 -8.17
C THR A 79 -2.55 1.36 -7.68
N VAL A 80 -2.04 1.05 -6.49
CA VAL A 80 -0.91 1.77 -5.89
C VAL A 80 0.30 0.86 -5.88
N ALA A 81 1.38 1.29 -6.50
CA ALA A 81 2.65 0.56 -6.48
C ALA A 81 3.75 1.42 -5.88
N VAL A 82 4.76 0.74 -5.32
CA VAL A 82 6.00 1.42 -4.91
C VAL A 82 6.79 1.77 -6.17
N LYS A 83 6.94 3.08 -6.43
CA LYS A 83 7.69 3.59 -7.59
C LYS A 83 9.19 3.45 -7.37
N SER A 84 9.65 3.86 -6.20
CA SER A 84 11.07 3.84 -5.82
C SER A 84 11.24 4.15 -4.34
N ILE A 85 12.29 3.61 -3.74
CA ILE A 85 12.79 4.04 -2.43
C ILE A 85 13.92 5.03 -2.70
N ARG A 86 13.78 6.27 -2.23
CA ARG A 86 14.79 7.33 -2.38
C ARG A 86 15.52 7.56 -1.07
N LYS A 87 16.84 7.67 -1.14
CA LYS A 87 17.64 8.17 -0.02
C LYS A 87 17.52 9.68 0.03
N ASP A 88 17.24 10.22 1.19
CA ASP A 88 17.29 11.64 1.47
C ASP A 88 18.71 12.00 1.92
N SER A 89 19.48 12.58 1.00
CA SER A 89 20.88 12.90 1.22
C SER A 89 21.11 14.26 1.86
N LYS A 90 20.04 15.02 2.16
CA LYS A 90 20.17 16.46 2.49
C LYS A 90 20.16 16.78 3.99
N ARG A 91 19.91 15.80 4.85
CA ARG A 91 19.55 16.05 6.25
C ARG A 91 20.41 15.26 7.23
N VAL A 92 21.37 15.96 7.82
CA VAL A 92 22.31 15.45 8.82
C VAL A 92 22.32 16.46 9.97
N VAL A 93 22.26 15.96 11.20
CA VAL A 93 22.31 16.75 12.44
C VAL A 93 23.66 16.51 13.11
N MET A 94 24.32 17.60 13.52
CA MET A 94 25.56 17.51 14.29
C MET A 94 25.21 17.32 15.77
N SER A 95 25.62 16.18 16.34
CA SER A 95 25.44 15.84 17.75
C SER A 95 26.79 15.94 18.48
N TYR A 96 26.81 16.51 19.68
CA TYR A 96 28.03 16.58 20.48
C TYR A 96 28.20 15.27 21.27
N GLU A 97 29.15 14.44 20.82
CA GLU A 97 29.45 13.13 21.40
C GLU A 97 30.98 12.91 21.40
N PRO A 98 31.72 13.52 22.35
CA PRO A 98 33.18 13.54 22.36
C PRO A 98 33.82 12.16 22.55
N GLU A 99 33.09 11.18 23.12
CA GLU A 99 33.55 9.80 23.27
C GLU A 99 33.22 8.91 22.06
N HIS A 100 32.56 9.45 21.02
CA HIS A 100 32.17 8.67 19.85
C HIS A 100 33.38 8.42 18.93
N PRO A 101 33.62 7.17 18.45
CA PRO A 101 34.78 6.84 17.61
C PRO A 101 34.89 7.62 16.30
N GLN A 102 33.77 8.16 15.83
CA GLN A 102 33.66 8.95 14.59
C GLN A 102 33.44 10.45 14.85
N ALA A 103 33.71 10.93 16.07
CA ALA A 103 33.67 12.35 16.39
C ALA A 103 34.80 13.10 15.67
N ASP A 104 34.51 14.33 15.25
CA ASP A 104 35.51 15.24 14.74
C ASP A 104 36.43 15.76 15.86
N ALA A 105 37.43 16.59 15.49
CA ALA A 105 38.37 17.17 16.44
C ALA A 105 37.71 18.04 17.54
N ASN A 106 36.46 18.47 17.33
CA ASN A 106 35.68 19.27 18.27
C ASN A 106 34.68 18.42 19.09
N GLY A 107 34.66 17.09 18.90
CA GLY A 107 33.76 16.19 19.61
C GLY A 107 32.36 16.06 18.98
N TYR A 108 32.17 16.50 17.73
CA TYR A 108 30.87 16.40 17.05
C TYR A 108 30.80 15.22 16.08
N VAL A 109 29.62 14.60 16.00
CA VAL A 109 29.31 13.50 15.08
C VAL A 109 28.18 13.91 14.15
N ALA A 110 28.37 13.64 12.87
CA ALA A 110 27.38 13.81 11.83
C ALA A 110 26.39 12.63 11.82
N LEU A 111 25.22 12.80 12.42
CA LEU A 111 24.15 11.79 12.51
C LEU A 111 23.02 12.07 11.52
N PRO A 112 22.31 11.04 11.04
CA PRO A 112 21.17 11.25 10.16
C PRO A 112 20.02 11.96 10.90
N GLU A 113 19.26 12.80 10.19
CA GLU A 113 18.04 13.39 10.73
C GLU A 113 16.89 12.35 10.72
N VAL A 114 16.93 11.40 11.65
CA VAL A 114 15.85 10.45 11.89
C VAL A 114 15.27 10.70 13.28
N ASN A 115 13.95 10.89 13.34
CA ASN A 115 13.24 10.90 14.61
C ASN A 115 12.63 9.52 14.87
N PRO A 116 13.14 8.73 15.85
CA PRO A 116 12.64 7.40 16.13
C PRO A 116 11.15 7.37 16.50
N MET A 117 10.63 8.42 17.12
CA MET A 117 9.21 8.50 17.48
C MET A 117 8.33 8.60 16.24
N ILE A 118 8.74 9.39 15.25
CA ILE A 118 8.01 9.53 13.98
C ILE A 118 8.06 8.21 13.21
N GLU A 119 9.22 7.54 13.16
CA GLU A 119 9.33 6.26 12.46
C GLU A 119 8.54 5.15 13.14
N LEU A 120 8.47 5.14 14.47
CA LEU A 120 7.61 4.22 15.22
C LEU A 120 6.14 4.44 14.88
N MET A 121 5.70 5.70 14.84
CA MET A 121 4.33 6.06 14.47
C MET A 121 4.02 5.62 13.04
N ASN A 122 4.95 5.80 12.09
CA ASN A 122 4.81 5.32 10.71
C ASN A 122 4.67 3.80 10.64
N MET A 123 5.41 3.05 11.46
CA MET A 123 5.28 1.59 11.55
C MET A 123 3.91 1.17 12.12
N GLN A 124 3.43 1.85 13.16
CA GLN A 124 2.11 1.59 13.75
C GLN A 124 0.98 1.89 12.76
N GLU A 125 1.06 3.03 12.06
CA GLU A 125 0.11 3.39 11.01
C GLU A 125 0.11 2.34 9.90
N SER A 126 1.29 1.91 9.45
CA SER A 126 1.43 0.88 8.43
C SER A 126 0.81 -0.45 8.86
N ARG A 127 1.06 -0.87 10.11
CA ARG A 127 0.47 -2.08 10.68
C ARG A 127 -1.04 -2.02 10.69
N HIS A 128 -1.62 -0.95 11.24
CA HIS A 128 -3.06 -0.79 11.33
C HIS A 128 -3.72 -0.70 9.96
N SER A 129 -3.06 -0.05 8.99
CA SER A 129 -3.49 -0.03 7.59
C SER A 129 -3.48 -1.43 6.98
N SER A 130 -2.42 -2.21 7.20
CA SER A 130 -2.34 -3.61 6.76
C SER A 130 -3.43 -4.48 7.37
N GLU A 131 -3.71 -4.35 8.67
CA GLU A 131 -4.80 -5.09 9.34
C GLU A 131 -6.17 -4.80 8.69
N ARG A 132 -6.42 -3.55 8.28
CA ARG A 132 -7.65 -3.17 7.56
C ARG A 132 -7.71 -3.78 6.16
N PHE A 133 -6.62 -3.71 5.40
CA PHE A 133 -6.58 -4.29 4.05
C PHE A 133 -6.66 -5.83 4.07
N LEU A 134 -6.12 -6.48 5.10
CA LEU A 134 -6.32 -7.92 5.32
C LEU A 134 -7.81 -8.25 5.51
N LYS A 135 -8.53 -7.49 6.35
CA LYS A 135 -9.97 -7.67 6.54
C LYS A 135 -10.77 -7.48 5.24
N ILE A 136 -10.40 -6.48 4.43
CA ILE A 136 -11.02 -6.26 3.11
C ILE A 136 -10.75 -7.44 2.18
N HIS A 137 -9.52 -7.97 2.17
CA HIS A 137 -9.14 -9.12 1.35
C HIS A 137 -9.92 -10.38 1.75
N GLU A 138 -10.06 -10.63 3.04
CA GLU A 138 -10.83 -11.76 3.58
C GLU A 138 -12.32 -11.62 3.24
N ALA A 139 -12.93 -10.45 3.48
CA ALA A 139 -14.34 -10.20 3.13
C ALA A 139 -14.60 -10.36 1.62
N THR A 140 -13.65 -9.92 0.78
CA THR A 140 -13.73 -10.10 -0.68
C THR A 140 -13.64 -11.57 -1.07
N THR A 141 -12.82 -12.34 -0.36
CA THR A 141 -12.66 -13.78 -0.59
C THR A 141 -13.92 -14.55 -0.18
N ASP A 142 -14.49 -14.24 0.99
CA ASP A 142 -15.73 -14.84 1.47
C ASP A 142 -16.91 -14.57 0.54
N THR A 143 -17.10 -13.31 0.13
CA THR A 143 -18.15 -12.94 -0.83
C THR A 143 -17.98 -13.66 -2.17
N LYS A 144 -16.75 -13.78 -2.68
CA LYS A 144 -16.47 -14.54 -3.91
C LYS A 144 -16.86 -16.01 -3.78
N HIS A 145 -16.53 -16.68 -2.66
CA HIS A 145 -16.90 -18.08 -2.44
C HIS A 145 -18.41 -18.26 -2.33
N LYS A 146 -19.10 -17.37 -1.60
CA LYS A 146 -20.57 -17.36 -1.50
C LYS A 146 -21.23 -17.27 -2.87
N LEU A 147 -20.74 -16.37 -3.73
CA LEU A 147 -21.25 -16.22 -5.09
C LEU A 147 -21.02 -17.51 -5.91
N ILE A 148 -19.82 -18.11 -5.86
CA ILE A 148 -19.55 -19.38 -6.56
C ILE A 148 -20.53 -20.47 -6.08
N GLY A 149 -20.75 -20.59 -4.78
CA GLY A 149 -21.70 -21.56 -4.21
C GLY A 149 -23.17 -21.26 -4.52
N MET A 150 -23.52 -20.03 -4.91
CA MET A 150 -24.86 -19.70 -5.42
C MET A 150 -25.02 -20.05 -6.90
N MET A 151 -23.95 -19.95 -7.70
CA MET A 151 -23.97 -20.28 -9.13
C MET A 151 -23.84 -21.78 -9.42
N ALA A 152 -23.34 -22.55 -8.45
CA ALA A 152 -23.16 -24.00 -8.56
C ALA A 152 -24.38 -24.82 -8.12
N ARG A 153 -25.50 -24.17 -7.77
CA ARG A 153 -26.80 -24.78 -7.45
C ARG A 153 -27.80 -24.44 -8.52
#